data_AF-A0A0M2T0J5-F1
#
_entry.id   AF-A0A0M2T0J5-F1
#
_cell.length_a   1.000
_cell.length_b   1.000
_cell.length_c   1.000
_cell.angle_alpha   90.00
_cell.angle_beta   90.00
_cell.angle_gamma   90.00
#
_symmetry.space_group_name_H-M   'P 1'
#
loop_
_entity.id
_entity.type
_entity.pdbx_description
1 polymer ?
#
loop_
_entity_poly.entity_id
_entity_poly.type
_entity_poly.pdbx_seq_one_letter_code
_entity_poly.pdbx_strand_id
1 'polypeptide(L)'
;MIGHYIAAESFEQPINCLCPGGGHSGLLSLQQGDIIEVLDNRKFTIARGWHYLIHINNHWFVYISEKDLEECSRKGQLLSPFDMDLEANYLQFKINEALDGGNESAFHLLTARLKELSGLKESLGNFVKYLPV
;
A
#
# COMPACT_ATOMS: atom_id res chain seq x y z
N MET A 1 -11.68 -4.29 0.89
CA MET A 1 -10.71 -3.53 1.70
C MET A 1 -11.20 -2.11 1.83
N ILE A 2 -11.39 -1.59 3.03
CA ILE A 2 -11.70 -0.16 3.29
C ILE A 2 -10.70 0.29 4.34
N GLY A 3 -10.12 1.47 4.14
CA GLY A 3 -9.15 2.03 5.08
C GLY A 3 -7.95 2.66 4.37
N HIS A 4 -6.91 2.91 5.15
CA HIS A 4 -5.71 3.60 4.71
C HIS A 4 -4.58 2.61 4.47
N TYR A 5 -3.85 2.84 3.38
CA TYR A 5 -2.72 2.05 2.94
C TYR A 5 -1.59 2.99 2.53
N ILE A 6 -0.39 2.47 2.47
CA ILE A 6 0.77 3.19 1.93
C ILE A 6 1.52 2.30 0.95
N ALA A 7 2.02 2.89 -0.13
CA ALA A 7 2.85 2.20 -1.11
C ALA A 7 4.23 1.89 -0.51
N ALA A 8 4.57 0.61 -0.43
CA ALA A 8 5.84 0.14 0.14
C ALA A 8 7.03 0.33 -0.81
N GLU A 9 6.75 0.39 -2.11
CA GLU A 9 7.70 0.59 -3.20
C GLU A 9 7.02 1.40 -4.32
N SER A 10 7.81 1.89 -5.29
CA SER A 10 7.26 2.53 -6.48
C SER A 10 6.87 1.48 -7.52
N PHE A 11 5.65 1.57 -8.06
CA PHE A 11 5.14 0.63 -9.06
C PHE A 11 4.11 1.27 -9.98
N GLU A 12 3.82 0.59 -11.09
CA GLU A 12 2.75 0.97 -12.00
C GLU A 12 1.66 -0.09 -11.97
N GLN A 13 0.43 0.35 -11.71
CA GLN A 13 -0.75 -0.51 -11.73
C GLN A 13 -1.60 -0.17 -12.96
N PRO A 14 -1.82 -1.11 -13.88
CA PRO A 14 -2.80 -0.95 -14.94
C PRO A 14 -4.18 -0.68 -14.34
N ILE A 15 -4.80 0.41 -14.78
CA ILE A 15 -6.16 0.79 -14.38
C ILE A 15 -7.04 0.91 -15.62
N ASN A 16 -8.31 0.72 -15.39
CA ASN A 16 -9.31 0.60 -16.43
C ASN A 16 -10.34 1.72 -16.26
N CYS A 17 -10.53 2.57 -17.29
CA CYS A 17 -11.60 3.57 -17.19
C CYS A 17 -12.97 2.88 -17.18
N LEU A 18 -13.86 3.36 -16.30
CA LEU A 18 -15.28 2.98 -16.27
C LEU A 18 -16.12 3.73 -17.32
N CYS A 19 -15.48 4.31 -18.34
CA CYS A 19 -16.09 5.11 -19.40
C CYS A 19 -16.99 4.25 -20.31
N PRO A 20 -18.20 4.70 -20.71
CA PRO A 20 -19.01 4.03 -21.72
C PRO A 20 -18.24 3.99 -23.05
N GLY A 21 -17.95 2.79 -23.57
CA GLY A 21 -17.12 2.60 -24.78
C GLY A 21 -15.88 1.72 -24.56
N GLY A 22 -15.48 1.49 -23.30
CA GLY A 22 -14.72 0.29 -22.90
C GLY A 22 -13.28 0.13 -23.43
N GLY A 23 -12.62 1.19 -23.90
CA GLY A 23 -11.30 1.11 -24.55
C GLY A 23 -10.14 1.86 -23.87
N HIS A 24 -10.36 2.58 -22.77
CA HIS A 24 -9.30 3.35 -22.11
C HIS A 24 -8.69 2.55 -20.96
N SER A 25 -7.43 2.14 -21.13
CA SER A 25 -6.56 1.70 -20.04
C SER A 25 -5.54 2.79 -19.74
N GLY A 26 -5.34 3.10 -18.46
CA GLY A 26 -4.28 3.97 -17.98
C GLY A 26 -3.27 3.20 -17.14
N LEU A 27 -2.16 3.84 -16.85
CA LEU A 27 -1.22 3.38 -15.82
C LEU A 27 -1.33 4.32 -14.64
N LEU A 28 -1.59 3.74 -13.46
CA LEU A 28 -1.50 4.45 -12.21
C LEU A 28 -0.08 4.25 -11.66
N SER A 29 0.73 5.29 -11.74
CA SER A 29 2.08 5.29 -11.16
C SER A 29 1.99 5.70 -9.69
N LEU A 30 2.28 4.76 -8.79
CA LEU A 30 2.38 4.99 -7.35
C LEU A 30 3.86 5.07 -6.97
N GLN A 31 4.21 6.07 -6.18
CA GLN A 31 5.54 6.21 -5.60
C GLN A 31 5.57 5.61 -4.20
N GLN A 32 6.74 5.10 -3.80
CA GLN A 32 6.94 4.70 -2.41
C GLN A 32 6.56 5.85 -1.46
N GLY A 33 5.76 5.53 -0.45
CA GLY A 33 5.26 6.51 0.52
C GLY A 33 3.96 7.19 0.12
N ASP A 34 3.46 7.00 -1.10
CA ASP A 34 2.12 7.46 -1.48
C ASP A 34 1.08 6.80 -0.58
N ILE A 35 0.11 7.60 -0.13
CA ILE A 35 -0.96 7.17 0.76
C ILE A 35 -2.22 6.97 -0.05
N ILE A 36 -2.79 5.77 0.07
CA ILE A 36 -3.99 5.34 -0.62
C ILE A 36 -5.09 5.16 0.42
N GLU A 37 -6.13 5.98 0.33
CA GLU A 37 -7.38 5.76 1.06
C GLU A 37 -8.36 5.01 0.17
N VAL A 38 -8.79 3.83 0.60
CA VAL A 38 -9.83 3.05 -0.08
C VAL A 38 -11.18 3.37 0.54
N LEU A 39 -12.02 4.07 -0.22
CA LEU A 39 -13.33 4.53 0.22
C LEU A 39 -14.37 3.43 0.03
N ASP A 40 -15.41 3.41 0.88
CA ASP A 40 -16.57 2.52 0.71
C ASP A 40 -17.55 3.02 -0.38
N ASN A 41 -16.99 3.52 -1.49
CA ASN A 41 -17.74 3.92 -2.67
C ASN A 41 -17.38 2.96 -3.81
N ARG A 42 -18.20 1.92 -3.95
CA ARG A 42 -17.98 0.86 -4.92
C ARG A 42 -18.84 1.04 -6.16
N LYS A 43 -18.28 0.72 -7.31
CA LYS A 43 -19.01 0.62 -8.58
C LYS A 43 -18.90 -0.78 -9.15
N PHE A 44 -20.04 -1.33 -9.56
CA PHE A 44 -20.10 -2.60 -10.28
C PHE A 44 -20.22 -2.34 -11.78
N THR A 45 -19.48 -3.10 -12.58
CA THR A 45 -19.69 -3.19 -14.02
C THR A 45 -19.77 -4.64 -14.45
N ILE A 46 -20.67 -4.95 -15.38
CA ILE A 46 -20.89 -6.33 -15.87
C ILE A 46 -19.59 -6.92 -16.45
N ALA A 47 -18.81 -6.11 -17.18
CA ALA A 47 -17.61 -6.58 -17.86
C ALA A 47 -16.39 -6.76 -16.93
N ARG A 48 -16.33 -6.04 -15.80
CA ARG A 48 -15.08 -5.91 -15.00
C ARG A 48 -15.27 -6.12 -13.50
N GLY A 49 -16.50 -6.32 -13.03
CA GLY A 49 -16.81 -6.58 -11.62
C GLY A 49 -16.76 -5.33 -10.74
N TRP A 50 -16.43 -5.52 -9.46
CA TRP A 50 -16.38 -4.48 -8.44
C TRP A 50 -15.11 -3.63 -8.52
N HIS A 51 -15.29 -2.32 -8.37
CA HIS A 51 -14.23 -1.34 -8.30
C HIS A 51 -14.42 -0.47 -7.07
N TYR A 52 -13.34 -0.15 -6.39
CA TYR A 52 -13.31 0.82 -5.30
C TYR A 52 -12.88 2.18 -5.84
N LEU A 53 -13.47 3.25 -5.31
CA LEU A 53 -12.89 4.57 -5.42
C LEU A 53 -11.74 4.68 -4.41
N ILE A 54 -10.56 5.02 -4.90
CA ILE A 54 -9.41 5.32 -4.05
C ILE A 54 -9.04 6.79 -4.16
N HIS A 55 -8.55 7.34 -3.06
CA HIS A 55 -8.01 8.69 -2.96
C HIS A 55 -6.50 8.60 -2.66
N ILE A 56 -5.69 9.25 -3.49
CA ILE A 56 -4.23 9.16 -3.40
C ILE A 56 -3.69 10.52 -2.97
N ASN A 57 -2.95 10.53 -1.84
CA ASN A 57 -2.31 11.71 -1.25
C ASN A 57 -3.23 12.93 -1.11
N ASN A 58 -4.52 12.73 -0.86
CA ASN A 58 -5.53 13.78 -0.85
C ASN A 58 -5.72 14.57 -2.15
N HIS A 59 -5.12 14.17 -3.28
CA HIS A 59 -5.11 14.95 -4.51
C HIS A 59 -5.89 14.31 -5.66
N TRP A 60 -5.88 12.97 -5.77
CA TRP A 60 -6.38 12.28 -6.96
C TRP A 60 -7.38 11.19 -6.60
N PHE A 61 -8.51 11.15 -7.30
CA PHE A 61 -9.49 10.09 -7.18
C PHE A 61 -9.43 9.18 -8.41
N VAL A 62 -9.38 7.88 -8.18
CA VAL A 62 -9.39 6.90 -9.27
C VAL A 62 -10.16 5.65 -8.88
N TYR A 63 -10.83 5.03 -9.85
CA TYR A 63 -11.41 3.71 -9.65
C TYR A 63 -10.40 2.63 -10.00
N ILE A 64 -10.23 1.70 -9.08
CA ILE A 64 -9.37 0.52 -9.24
C ILE A 64 -10.20 -0.74 -8.97
N SER A 65 -9.92 -1.82 -9.69
CA SER A 65 -10.68 -3.06 -9.47
C SER A 65 -10.34 -3.66 -8.11
N GLU A 66 -11.31 -4.36 -7.50
CA GLU A 66 -11.09 -5.08 -6.24
C GLU A 66 -9.93 -6.08 -6.35
N LYS A 67 -9.84 -6.78 -7.49
CA LYS A 67 -8.79 -7.77 -7.76
C LYS A 67 -7.40 -7.14 -7.83
N ASP A 68 -7.28 -5.97 -8.45
CA ASP A 68 -6.01 -5.26 -8.56
C ASP A 68 -5.53 -4.79 -7.19
N LEU A 69 -6.43 -4.27 -6.34
CA LEU A 69 -6.11 -3.89 -4.96
C LEU A 69 -5.67 -5.10 -4.12
N GLU A 70 -6.39 -6.21 -4.22
CA GLU A 70 -6.01 -7.46 -3.55
C GLU A 70 -4.66 -7.98 -4.03
N GLU A 71 -4.37 -7.88 -5.32
CA GLU A 71 -3.08 -8.28 -5.87
C GLU A 71 -1.94 -7.40 -5.37
N CYS A 72 -2.12 -6.08 -5.35
CA CYS A 72 -1.12 -5.14 -4.81
C CYS A 72 -0.83 -5.43 -3.33
N SER A 73 -1.87 -5.67 -2.52
CA SER A 73 -1.71 -6.03 -1.11
C SER A 73 -1.01 -7.39 -0.95
N ARG A 74 -1.40 -8.40 -1.73
CA ARG A 74 -0.76 -9.74 -1.70
C ARG A 74 0.72 -9.69 -2.09
N LYS A 75 1.10 -8.80 -3.00
CA LYS A 75 2.51 -8.58 -3.39
C LYS A 75 3.30 -7.78 -2.36
N GLY A 76 2.66 -7.25 -1.31
CA GLY A 76 3.29 -6.37 -0.32
C GLY A 76 3.55 -4.95 -0.85
N GLN A 77 2.93 -4.57 -1.99
CA GLN A 77 3.11 -3.25 -2.60
C GLN A 77 2.27 -2.19 -1.89
N LEU A 78 1.12 -2.60 -1.32
CA LEU A 78 0.28 -1.78 -0.46
C LEU A 78 0.27 -2.38 0.95
N LEU A 79 0.64 -1.60 1.95
CA LEU A 79 0.65 -2.01 3.35
C LEU A 79 -0.43 -1.27 4.12
N SER A 80 -1.27 -2.01 4.83
CA SER A 80 -2.12 -1.46 5.88
C SER A 80 -1.33 -1.24 7.18
N PRO A 81 -1.85 -0.47 8.14
CA PRO A 81 -1.24 -0.34 9.46
C PRO A 81 -0.97 -1.70 10.13
N PHE A 82 -1.89 -2.66 9.95
CA PHE A 82 -1.74 -4.00 10.49
C PHE A 82 -0.61 -4.78 9.82
N ASP A 83 -0.47 -4.69 8.50
CA ASP A 83 0.63 -5.34 7.78
C ASP A 83 1.98 -4.79 8.24
N MET A 84 2.07 -3.47 8.46
CA MET A 84 3.26 -2.82 8.98
C MET A 84 3.60 -3.25 10.40
N ASP A 85 2.60 -3.39 11.27
CA ASP A 85 2.81 -3.91 12.62
C ASP A 85 3.34 -5.35 12.59
N LEU A 86 2.79 -6.19 11.72
CA LEU A 86 3.21 -7.57 11.57
C LEU A 86 4.64 -7.67 11.02
N GLU A 87 4.97 -6.90 9.98
CA GLU A 87 6.31 -6.86 9.40
C GLU A 87 7.33 -6.31 10.40
N ALA A 88 7.01 -5.27 11.17
CA ALA A 88 7.89 -4.72 12.20
C ALA A 88 8.20 -5.76 13.29
N ASN A 89 7.18 -6.49 13.75
CA ASN A 89 7.36 -7.58 14.73
C ASN A 89 8.27 -8.70 14.18
N TYR A 90 8.06 -9.10 12.92
CA TYR A 90 8.88 -10.10 12.26
C TYR A 90 10.34 -9.65 12.11
N LEU A 91 10.57 -8.42 11.67
CA LEU A 91 11.91 -7.84 11.52
C LEU A 91 12.63 -7.79 12.87
N GLN A 92 11.94 -7.34 13.93
CA GLN A 92 12.52 -7.30 15.27
C GLN A 92 12.94 -8.69 15.77
N PHE A 93 12.11 -9.70 15.53
CA PHE A 93 12.44 -11.10 15.84
C PHE A 93 13.68 -11.56 15.07
N LYS A 94 13.76 -11.28 13.76
CA LYS A 94 14.90 -11.67 12.91
C LYS A 94 16.19 -10.94 13.26
N ILE A 95 16.10 -9.68 13.69
CA ILE A 95 17.24 -8.91 14.19
C ILE A 95 17.82 -9.59 15.43
N ASN A 96 16.98 -10.04 16.35
CA ASN A 96 17.43 -10.75 17.55
C ASN A 96 18.13 -12.06 17.18
N GLU A 97 17.56 -12.86 16.26
CA GLU A 97 18.22 -14.07 15.75
C GLU A 97 19.57 -13.77 15.09
N ALA A 98 19.69 -12.67 14.34
CA ALA A 98 20.94 -12.28 13.71
C ALA A 98 22.01 -11.89 14.75
N LEU A 99 21.61 -11.21 15.84
CA LEU A 99 22.50 -10.87 16.95
C LEU A 99 22.97 -12.13 17.69
N ASP A 100 22.04 -13.03 18.02
CA ASP A 100 22.35 -14.30 18.69
C ASP A 100 23.30 -15.17 17.86
N GLY A 101 23.13 -15.16 16.54
CA GLY A 101 23.98 -15.87 15.58
C GLY A 101 25.26 -15.15 15.17
N GLY A 102 25.51 -13.92 15.65
CA GLY A 102 26.66 -13.10 15.24
C GLY A 102 26.69 -12.74 13.74
N ASN A 103 25.54 -12.69 13.07
CA ASN A 103 25.43 -12.42 11.64
C ASN A 103 25.24 -10.92 11.38
N GLU A 104 26.37 -10.20 11.30
CA GLU A 104 26.41 -8.75 11.10
C GLU A 104 25.71 -8.30 9.80
N SER A 105 25.91 -9.02 8.70
CA SER A 105 25.29 -8.69 7.40
C SER A 105 23.76 -8.75 7.48
N ALA A 106 23.22 -9.80 8.09
CA ALA A 106 21.77 -9.92 8.28
C ALA A 106 21.24 -8.83 9.23
N PHE A 107 21.97 -8.55 10.32
CA PHE A 107 21.60 -7.50 11.26
C PHE A 107 21.46 -6.13 10.58
N HIS A 108 22.45 -5.72 9.78
CA HIS A 108 22.39 -4.44 9.07
C HIS A 108 21.26 -4.37 8.05
N LEU A 109 21.07 -5.43 7.26
CA LEU A 109 19.99 -5.49 6.27
C LEU A 109 18.61 -5.38 6.93
N LEU A 110 18.37 -6.15 7.99
CA LEU A 110 17.08 -6.17 8.68
C LEU A 110 16.81 -4.86 9.41
N THR A 111 17.83 -4.26 10.03
CA THR A 111 17.70 -2.96 10.72
C THR A 111 17.44 -1.84 9.72
N ALA A 112 18.07 -1.87 8.55
CA ALA A 112 17.78 -0.90 7.48
C ALA A 112 16.32 -0.99 7.03
N ARG A 113 15.84 -2.22 6.76
CA ARG A 113 14.43 -2.44 6.39
C ARG A 113 13.46 -1.99 7.47
N LEU A 114 13.74 -2.26 8.75
CA LEU A 114 12.91 -1.82 9.87
C LEU A 114 12.86 -0.29 9.96
N LYS A 115 13.97 0.39 9.69
CA LYS A 115 14.05 1.85 9.64
C LYS A 115 13.20 2.42 8.51
N GLU A 116 13.28 1.84 7.31
CA GLU A 116 12.44 2.24 6.18
C GLU A 116 10.95 2.06 6.48
N LEU A 117 10.56 0.88 6.99
CA LEU A 117 9.19 0.59 7.38
C LEU A 117 8.67 1.56 8.46
N SER A 118 9.52 1.93 9.42
CA SER A 118 9.18 2.90 10.46
C SER A 118 8.91 4.29 9.88
N GLY A 119 9.69 4.72 8.89
CA GLY A 119 9.45 5.99 8.18
C GLY A 119 8.13 6.01 7.41
N LEU A 120 7.81 4.90 6.73
CA LEU A 120 6.52 4.74 6.05
C LEU A 120 5.36 4.76 7.04
N LYS A 121 5.48 4.05 8.17
CA LYS A 121 4.47 4.00 9.22
C LYS A 121 4.23 5.38 9.86
N GLU A 122 5.27 6.14 10.11
CA GLU A 122 5.16 7.52 10.60
C GLU A 122 4.43 8.42 9.59
N SER A 123 4.77 8.30 8.31
CA SER A 123 4.14 9.07 7.22
C SER A 123 2.64 8.80 7.15
N LEU A 124 2.24 7.52 7.19
CA LEU A 124 0.84 7.11 7.22
C LEU A 124 0.13 7.59 8.50
N GLY A 125 0.77 7.44 9.66
CA GLY A 125 0.23 7.88 10.93
C GLY A 125 0.02 9.40 11.01
N ASN A 126 0.91 10.19 10.42
CA ASN A 126 0.77 11.64 10.33
C ASN A 126 -0.40 12.01 9.42
N PHE A 127 -0.52 11.39 8.26
CA PHE A 127 -1.64 11.64 7.35
C PHE A 127 -3.00 11.40 8.01
N VAL A 128 -3.17 10.25 8.66
CA VAL A 128 -4.44 9.90 9.32
C VAL A 128 -4.79 10.88 10.45
N LYS A 129 -3.79 11.42 11.17
CA LYS A 129 -4.02 12.41 12.23
C LYS A 129 -4.48 13.78 11.72
N TYR A 130 -4.15 14.15 10.49
CA TYR A 130 -4.43 15.48 9.92
C TYR A 130 -5.57 15.47 8.89
N LEU A 131 -6.36 14.39 8.82
CA LEU A 131 -7.58 14.39 8.00
C LEU A 131 -8.56 15.45 8.52
N PRO A 132 -9.01 16.40 7.68
CA PRO A 132 -10.06 17.34 8.07
C PRO A 132 -11.35 16.55 8.35
N VAL A 133 -11.89 16.72 9.56
CA VAL A 133 -13.18 16.17 10.01
C VAL A 133 -14.33 16.83 9.24
#